data_AF-A0A8T4CID2-F1
#
_entry.id   AF-A0A8T4CID2-F1
#
_cell.length_a   1.000
_cell.length_b   1.000
_cell.length_c   1.000
_cell.angle_alpha   90.00
_cell.angle_beta   90.00
_cell.angle_gamma   90.00
#
_symmetry.space_group_name_H-M   'P 1'
#
loop_
_entity.id
_entity.type
_entity.pdbx_description
1 polymer ?
#
loop_
_entity_poly.entity_id
_entity_poly.type
_entity_poly.pdbx_seq_one_letter_code
_entity_poly.pdbx_strand_id
1 'polypeptide(L)'
;MRRQISLQRGGANDARLLAVVTTRRGEKGRRYRLPSDADHEGVQGAREALVDLREKFDLPSEPIPQKERHRAVGSQLPLYGFKTWSDLFTDRQLLALGTLCQLAQEVYPEIVESVKDQKLAVAILTNLSLLINKLADMNTSLCVWQTHANIPAHLFGRKAFPMVMDFAEAVPVGESSGSLVSGWERSERILREYSYLELASGTSGLADATSVPLPNTAFDIFFTDPPYYDSVPYADLSDFFYVWMKRILKPISPNMFGSDLTDKSHEATVNHPNSEVEKNRYTQILKQAWTEAKRITKNDG
;
A
#
# COMPACT_ATOMS: atom_id res chain seq x y z
N MET A 1 19.03 -19.85 10.47
CA MET A 1 17.80 -19.39 9.80
C MET A 1 17.80 -17.88 9.55
N ARG A 2 17.53 -17.00 10.52
CA ARG A 2 17.49 -15.53 10.32
C ARG A 2 18.73 -14.95 9.63
N ARG A 3 19.95 -15.37 10.03
CA ARG A 3 21.21 -14.94 9.39
C ARG A 3 21.28 -15.31 7.91
N GLN A 4 20.75 -16.47 7.52
CA GLN A 4 20.74 -16.93 6.13
C GLN A 4 19.77 -16.10 5.30
N ILE A 5 18.52 -15.93 5.77
CA ILE A 5 17.49 -15.10 5.13
C ILE A 5 17.97 -13.65 4.98
N SER A 6 18.68 -13.13 5.99
CA SER A 6 19.24 -11.78 5.94
C SER A 6 20.30 -11.59 4.85
N LEU A 7 21.05 -12.62 4.48
CA LEU A 7 21.99 -12.55 3.36
C LEU A 7 21.27 -12.54 2.00
N GLN A 8 20.04 -13.05 1.99
CA GLN A 8 19.17 -13.21 0.82
C GLN A 8 18.07 -12.14 0.74
N ARG A 9 18.21 -11.04 1.47
CA ARG A 9 17.24 -9.93 1.49
C ARG A 9 15.79 -10.36 1.73
N GLY A 10 15.58 -11.22 2.72
CA GLY A 10 14.26 -11.77 3.03
C GLY A 10 13.97 -13.11 2.34
N GLY A 11 14.78 -13.53 1.37
CA GLY A 11 14.69 -14.88 0.78
C GLY A 11 13.52 -15.07 -0.19
N ALA A 12 12.80 -14.01 -0.56
CA ALA A 12 11.68 -14.08 -1.50
C ALA A 12 12.08 -14.72 -2.84
N ASN A 13 13.23 -14.32 -3.38
CA ASN A 13 13.76 -14.82 -4.65
C ASN A 13 14.49 -16.18 -4.53
N ASP A 14 14.71 -16.66 -3.31
CA ASP A 14 15.29 -17.97 -3.01
C ASP A 14 14.21 -18.97 -2.55
N ALA A 15 12.94 -18.56 -2.56
CA ALA A 15 11.84 -19.37 -2.08
C ALA A 15 11.63 -20.61 -2.96
N ARG A 16 11.31 -21.73 -2.33
CA ARG A 16 10.95 -22.96 -3.01
C ARG A 16 9.44 -23.02 -3.23
N LEU A 17 9.01 -23.24 -4.47
CA LEU A 17 7.62 -23.54 -4.76
C LEU A 17 7.26 -24.90 -4.11
N LEU A 18 6.31 -24.89 -3.17
CA LEU A 18 5.91 -26.09 -2.41
C LEU A 18 4.67 -26.77 -2.99
N ALA A 19 3.68 -25.98 -3.37
CA ALA A 19 2.41 -26.46 -3.88
C ALA A 19 1.80 -25.44 -4.84
N VAL A 20 1.05 -25.94 -5.82
CA VAL A 20 0.25 -25.11 -6.73
C VAL A 20 -1.22 -25.36 -6.44
N VAL A 21 -1.93 -24.29 -6.13
CA VAL A 21 -3.37 -24.32 -5.89
C VAL A 21 -4.10 -24.04 -7.19
N THR A 22 -4.99 -24.95 -7.57
CA THR A 22 -5.77 -24.86 -8.80
C THR A 22 -7.26 -24.86 -8.50
N THR A 23 -8.02 -24.18 -9.35
CA THR A 23 -9.48 -24.23 -9.41
C THR A 23 -9.89 -24.81 -10.76
N ARG A 24 -11.02 -25.52 -10.79
CA ARG A 24 -11.63 -25.96 -12.05
C ARG A 24 -12.93 -25.21 -12.26
N ARG A 25 -13.13 -24.69 -13.47
CA ARG A 25 -14.34 -23.95 -13.82
C ARG A 25 -15.56 -24.85 -13.61
N GLY A 26 -16.54 -24.36 -12.85
CA GLY A 26 -17.76 -25.10 -12.52
C GLY A 26 -17.67 -26.08 -11.34
N GLU A 27 -16.48 -26.30 -10.77
CA GLU A 27 -16.32 -27.13 -9.57
C GLU A 27 -16.17 -26.25 -8.31
N LYS A 28 -16.80 -26.66 -7.20
CA LYS A 28 -16.56 -26.04 -5.89
C LYS A 28 -15.29 -26.62 -5.26
N GLY A 29 -14.47 -25.74 -4.70
CA GLY A 29 -13.28 -26.10 -3.93
C GLY A 29 -11.96 -25.82 -4.63
N ARG A 30 -10.87 -26.12 -3.93
CA ARG A 30 -9.48 -25.96 -4.39
C ARG A 30 -8.82 -27.32 -4.50
N ARG A 31 -7.97 -27.50 -5.50
CA ARG A 31 -7.11 -28.68 -5.64
C ARG A 31 -5.66 -28.27 -5.45
N TYR A 32 -4.88 -29.15 -4.83
CA TYR A 32 -3.47 -28.96 -4.57
C TYR A 32 -2.69 -29.97 -5.38
N ARG A 33 -1.65 -29.53 -6.05
CA ARG A 33 -0.69 -30.40 -6.75
C ARG A 33 0.73 -29.97 -6.44
N LEU A 34 1.66 -30.91 -6.60
CA LEU A 34 3.07 -30.57 -6.61
C LEU A 34 3.38 -29.68 -7.82
N PRO A 35 4.43 -28.83 -7.71
CA PRO A 35 4.94 -28.08 -8.84
C PRO A 35 5.37 -29.01 -9.98
N SER A 36 5.10 -28.59 -11.20
CA SER A 36 5.56 -29.22 -12.43
C SER A 36 6.66 -28.37 -13.06
N ASP A 37 7.36 -28.92 -14.04
CA ASP A 37 8.41 -28.20 -14.77
C ASP A 37 7.87 -26.89 -15.38
N ALA A 38 6.63 -26.89 -15.88
CA ALA A 38 5.96 -25.71 -16.41
C ALA A 38 5.79 -24.58 -15.36
N ASP A 39 5.61 -24.91 -14.07
CA ASP A 39 5.52 -23.88 -13.03
C ASP A 39 6.89 -23.25 -12.76
N HIS A 40 7.95 -24.06 -12.80
CA HIS A 40 9.32 -23.59 -12.65
C HIS A 40 9.78 -22.76 -13.86
N GLU A 41 9.43 -23.17 -15.07
CA GLU A 41 9.62 -22.39 -16.29
C GLU A 41 8.90 -21.04 -16.20
N GLY A 42 7.67 -21.00 -15.65
CA GLY A 42 6.96 -19.74 -15.43
C GLY A 42 7.64 -18.80 -14.42
N VAL A 43 8.27 -19.35 -13.37
CA VAL A 43 9.08 -18.55 -12.43
C VAL A 43 10.31 -17.98 -13.12
N GLN A 44 11.02 -18.81 -13.91
CA GLN A 44 12.22 -18.40 -14.62
C GLN A 44 11.91 -17.37 -15.73
N GLY A 45 10.87 -17.60 -16.52
CA GLY A 45 10.43 -16.67 -17.56
C GLY A 45 9.99 -15.31 -17.00
N ALA A 46 9.36 -15.29 -15.82
CA ALA A 46 9.03 -14.04 -15.15
C ALA A 46 10.27 -13.26 -14.70
N ARG A 47 11.32 -13.96 -14.25
CA ARG A 47 12.60 -13.34 -13.90
C ARG A 47 13.27 -12.70 -15.12
N GLU A 48 13.23 -13.37 -16.26
CA GLU A 48 13.75 -12.84 -17.53
C GLU A 48 12.94 -11.63 -17.99
N ALA A 49 11.62 -11.73 -18.03
CA ALA A 49 10.74 -10.61 -18.41
C ALA A 49 10.84 -9.41 -17.46
N LEU A 50 11.18 -9.63 -16.18
CA LEU A 50 11.42 -8.56 -15.22
C LEU A 50 12.65 -7.72 -15.59
N VAL A 51 13.66 -8.29 -16.24
CA VAL A 51 14.82 -7.55 -16.75
C VAL A 51 14.36 -6.53 -17.79
N ASP A 52 13.58 -6.97 -18.78
CA ASP A 52 13.03 -6.10 -19.82
C ASP A 52 12.12 -5.01 -19.25
N LEU A 53 11.32 -5.34 -18.22
CA LEU A 53 10.47 -4.36 -17.56
C LEU A 53 11.30 -3.28 -16.86
N ARG A 54 12.41 -3.63 -16.20
CA ARG A 54 13.28 -2.67 -15.50
C ARG A 54 13.93 -1.64 -16.43
N GLU A 55 14.10 -1.97 -17.71
CA GLU A 55 14.61 -1.02 -18.70
C GLU A 55 13.55 0.01 -19.12
N LYS A 56 12.27 -0.34 -19.02
CA LYS A 56 11.13 0.47 -19.49
C LYS A 56 10.41 1.20 -18.36
N PHE A 57 10.44 0.63 -17.16
CA PHE A 57 9.64 1.08 -16.03
C PHE A 57 10.44 1.03 -14.73
N ASP A 58 10.40 2.14 -13.98
CA ASP A 58 11.05 2.23 -12.68
C ASP A 58 10.27 1.43 -11.63
N LEU A 59 10.92 0.46 -10.99
CA LEU A 59 10.34 -0.34 -9.90
C LEU A 59 10.79 0.17 -8.53
N PRO A 60 10.02 -0.05 -7.44
CA PRO A 60 10.33 0.44 -6.09
C PRO A 60 11.74 0.17 -5.60
N SER A 61 12.63 1.13 -5.77
CA SER A 61 14.05 1.06 -5.38
C SER A 61 14.36 1.87 -4.12
N GLU A 62 13.36 2.55 -3.57
CA GLU A 62 13.51 3.38 -2.39
C GLU A 62 13.86 2.53 -1.16
N PRO A 63 14.70 3.05 -0.25
CA PRO A 63 15.11 2.31 0.92
C PRO A 63 13.94 2.08 1.87
N ILE A 64 13.94 0.93 2.52
CA ILE A 64 13.06 0.69 3.67
C ILE A 64 13.50 1.52 4.88
N PRO A 65 12.63 1.73 5.89
CA PRO A 65 13.00 2.37 7.13
C PRO A 65 14.17 1.67 7.83
N GLN A 66 15.12 2.47 8.32
CA GLN A 66 16.31 1.99 9.03
C GLN A 66 15.97 1.31 10.35
N LYS A 67 16.93 0.53 10.88
CA LYS A 67 16.74 -0.31 12.06
C LYS A 67 16.25 0.44 13.28
N GLU A 68 16.74 1.67 13.40
CA GLU A 68 16.54 2.55 14.53
C GLU A 68 15.12 3.12 14.56
N ARG A 69 14.39 3.15 13.42
CA ARG A 69 13.01 3.68 13.32
C ARG A 69 12.00 2.89 14.17
N HIS A 70 10.71 3.15 13.96
CA HIS A 70 9.66 2.47 14.73
C HIS A 70 9.74 0.94 14.62
N ARG A 71 9.55 0.24 15.75
CA ARG A 71 9.66 -1.23 15.85
C ARG A 71 8.83 -1.98 14.81
N ALA A 72 7.65 -1.48 14.44
CA ALA A 72 6.75 -2.13 13.49
C ALA A 72 7.31 -2.23 12.06
N VAL A 73 8.29 -1.40 11.71
CA VAL A 73 8.89 -1.34 10.36
C VAL A 73 10.40 -1.46 10.46
N GLY A 74 11.04 -0.51 11.15
CA GLY A 74 12.50 -0.41 11.30
C GLY A 74 13.11 -1.61 12.00
N SER A 75 12.48 -2.18 13.03
CA SER A 75 13.08 -3.37 13.67
C SER A 75 12.80 -4.69 12.93
N GLN A 76 11.80 -4.72 12.05
CA GLN A 76 11.35 -5.95 11.38
C GLN A 76 12.03 -6.14 10.02
N LEU A 77 12.00 -5.13 9.14
CA LEU A 77 12.45 -5.31 7.76
C LEU A 77 14.00 -5.45 7.64
N PRO A 78 14.82 -4.50 8.14
CA PRO A 78 16.29 -4.60 8.05
C PRO A 78 16.86 -5.86 8.71
N LEU A 79 16.12 -6.39 9.67
CA LEU A 79 16.47 -7.56 10.45
C LEU A 79 16.52 -8.87 9.65
N TYR A 80 15.73 -8.94 8.59
CA TYR A 80 15.72 -10.02 7.60
C TYR A 80 16.45 -9.59 6.33
N GLY A 81 17.24 -8.52 6.38
CA GLY A 81 18.13 -8.08 5.30
C GLY A 81 17.45 -7.38 4.13
N PHE A 82 16.15 -7.09 4.21
CA PHE A 82 15.47 -6.21 3.26
C PHE A 82 16.21 -4.87 3.21
N LYS A 83 16.37 -4.29 2.02
CA LYS A 83 17.06 -3.00 1.80
C LYS A 83 16.16 -2.00 1.07
N THR A 84 15.38 -2.47 0.12
CA THR A 84 14.44 -1.64 -0.65
C THR A 84 13.04 -2.24 -0.61
N TRP A 85 12.03 -1.44 -0.96
CA TRP A 85 10.65 -1.92 -1.01
C TRP A 85 10.44 -3.06 -2.02
N SER A 86 11.22 -3.11 -3.12
CA SER A 86 11.19 -4.24 -4.06
C SER A 86 11.61 -5.57 -3.43
N ASP A 87 12.46 -5.57 -2.39
CA ASP A 87 12.93 -6.82 -1.77
C ASP A 87 11.76 -7.59 -1.10
N LEU A 88 10.61 -6.95 -0.83
CA LEU A 88 9.42 -7.57 -0.26
C LEU A 88 8.68 -8.50 -1.24
N PHE A 89 9.09 -8.57 -2.50
CA PHE A 89 8.34 -9.21 -3.57
C PHE A 89 9.21 -10.25 -4.28
N THR A 90 8.59 -11.32 -4.77
CA THR A 90 9.24 -12.24 -5.73
C THR A 90 9.38 -11.56 -7.09
N ASP A 91 10.28 -12.06 -7.94
CA ASP A 91 10.42 -11.56 -9.31
C ASP A 91 9.09 -11.61 -10.10
N ARG A 92 8.25 -12.64 -9.88
CA ARG A 92 6.90 -12.75 -10.44
C ARG A 92 5.94 -11.68 -9.93
N GLN A 93 5.93 -11.43 -8.61
CA GLN A 93 5.10 -10.39 -8.00
C GLN A 93 5.50 -9.00 -8.49
N LEU A 94 6.81 -8.71 -8.58
CA LEU A 94 7.33 -7.46 -9.12
C LEU A 94 6.97 -7.26 -10.58
N LEU A 95 7.11 -8.29 -11.41
CA LEU A 95 6.72 -8.24 -12.81
C LEU A 95 5.24 -7.88 -12.93
N ALA A 96 4.37 -8.60 -12.21
CA ALA A 96 2.94 -8.36 -12.29
C ALA A 96 2.54 -6.96 -11.83
N LEU A 97 3.00 -6.51 -10.67
CA LEU A 97 2.66 -5.19 -10.12
C LEU A 97 3.26 -4.07 -10.98
N GLY A 98 4.52 -4.20 -11.40
CA GLY A 98 5.20 -3.24 -12.25
C GLY A 98 4.53 -3.09 -13.62
N THR A 99 4.16 -4.20 -14.26
CA THR A 99 3.41 -4.17 -15.52
C THR A 99 2.05 -3.49 -15.33
N LEU A 100 1.32 -3.76 -14.23
CA LEU A 100 0.05 -3.08 -13.95
C LEU A 100 0.24 -1.57 -13.74
N CYS A 101 1.29 -1.14 -13.04
CA CYS A 101 1.62 0.28 -12.89
C CYS A 101 1.95 0.95 -14.23
N GLN A 102 2.72 0.27 -15.09
CA GLN A 102 3.04 0.75 -16.44
C GLN A 102 1.76 0.91 -17.27
N LEU A 103 0.93 -0.14 -17.34
CA LEU A 103 -0.34 -0.12 -18.08
C LEU A 103 -1.30 0.96 -17.57
N ALA A 104 -1.33 1.22 -16.25
CA ALA A 104 -2.12 2.30 -15.68
C ALA A 104 -1.69 3.69 -16.16
N GLN A 105 -0.39 3.91 -16.40
CA GLN A 105 0.09 5.15 -17.02
C GLN A 105 -0.30 5.22 -18.50
N GLU A 106 -0.11 4.11 -19.23
CA GLU A 106 -0.35 4.04 -20.68
C GLU A 106 -1.82 4.27 -21.04
N VAL A 107 -2.76 3.82 -20.20
CA VAL A 107 -4.20 4.01 -20.44
C VAL A 107 -4.70 5.41 -20.06
N TYR A 108 -3.92 6.20 -19.32
CA TYR A 108 -4.38 7.51 -18.84
C TYR A 108 -4.80 8.49 -19.96
N PRO A 109 -4.05 8.65 -21.07
CA PRO A 109 -4.49 9.47 -22.19
C PRO A 109 -5.82 9.02 -22.80
N GLU A 110 -6.05 7.70 -22.88
CA GLU A 110 -7.32 7.14 -23.37
C GLU A 110 -8.48 7.47 -22.42
N ILE A 111 -8.24 7.42 -21.10
CA ILE A 111 -9.23 7.82 -20.09
C ILE A 111 -9.59 9.31 -20.28
N VAL A 112 -8.59 10.18 -20.43
CA VAL A 112 -8.81 11.63 -20.62
C VAL A 112 -9.67 11.90 -21.87
N GLU A 113 -9.37 11.26 -22.99
CA GLU A 113 -10.14 11.43 -24.23
C GLU A 113 -11.57 10.86 -24.11
N SER A 114 -11.72 9.73 -23.41
CA SER A 114 -13.02 9.08 -23.23
C SER A 114 -13.97 9.90 -22.35
N VAL A 115 -13.49 10.41 -21.21
CA VAL A 115 -14.35 11.08 -20.23
C VAL A 115 -14.47 12.59 -20.45
N LYS A 116 -13.50 13.21 -21.14
CA LYS A 116 -13.45 14.66 -21.43
C LYS A 116 -13.60 15.57 -20.21
N ASP A 117 -13.24 15.05 -19.04
CA ASP A 117 -13.18 15.76 -17.77
C ASP A 117 -11.89 15.37 -17.05
N GLN A 118 -10.97 16.32 -16.92
CA GLN A 118 -9.68 16.11 -16.29
C GLN A 118 -9.79 15.65 -14.84
N LYS A 119 -10.75 16.18 -14.07
CA LYS A 119 -10.93 15.82 -12.66
C LYS A 119 -11.39 14.37 -12.54
N LEU A 120 -12.34 13.98 -13.39
CA LEU A 120 -12.81 12.59 -13.44
C LEU A 120 -11.72 11.64 -13.91
N ALA A 121 -10.93 12.01 -14.93
CA ALA A 121 -9.80 11.19 -15.40
C ALA A 121 -8.77 10.96 -14.29
N VAL A 122 -8.40 12.02 -13.55
CA VAL A 122 -7.52 11.92 -12.38
C VAL A 122 -8.11 11.02 -11.29
N ALA A 123 -9.42 11.12 -11.03
CA ALA A 123 -10.10 10.28 -10.05
C ALA A 123 -10.10 8.80 -10.47
N ILE A 124 -10.32 8.49 -11.75
CA ILE A 124 -10.26 7.13 -12.28
C ILE A 124 -8.84 6.56 -12.13
N LEU A 125 -7.81 7.30 -12.56
CA LEU A 125 -6.42 6.86 -12.41
C LEU A 125 -6.02 6.67 -10.94
N THR A 126 -6.51 7.53 -10.05
CA THR A 126 -6.31 7.40 -8.60
C THR A 126 -6.95 6.12 -8.07
N ASN A 127 -8.17 5.78 -8.49
CA ASN A 127 -8.82 4.53 -8.11
C ASN A 127 -8.08 3.29 -8.65
N LEU A 128 -7.56 3.35 -9.88
CA LEU A 128 -6.69 2.28 -10.43
C LEU A 128 -5.42 2.11 -9.59
N SER A 129 -4.79 3.21 -9.18
CA SER A 129 -3.63 3.20 -8.29
C SER A 129 -3.95 2.57 -6.93
N LEU A 130 -5.10 2.91 -6.33
CA LEU A 130 -5.58 2.30 -5.07
C LEU A 130 -5.84 0.80 -5.23
N LEU A 131 -6.41 0.37 -6.37
CA LEU A 131 -6.63 -1.04 -6.67
C LEU A 131 -5.30 -1.81 -6.78
N ILE A 132 -4.31 -1.27 -7.48
CA ILE A 132 -2.97 -1.87 -7.59
C ILE A 132 -2.30 -1.96 -6.21
N ASN A 133 -2.47 -0.95 -5.37
CA ASN A 133 -1.97 -0.96 -3.99
C ASN A 133 -2.66 -2.02 -3.12
N LYS A 134 -3.96 -2.24 -3.33
CA LYS A 134 -4.66 -3.34 -2.67
C LYS A 134 -4.14 -4.70 -3.14
N LEU A 135 -3.76 -4.82 -4.41
CA LEU A 135 -3.09 -6.02 -4.92
C LEU A 135 -1.71 -6.20 -4.31
N ALA A 136 -0.93 -5.13 -4.17
CA ALA A 136 0.40 -5.19 -3.54
C ALA A 136 0.30 -5.73 -2.10
N ASP A 137 -0.66 -5.28 -1.30
CA ASP A 137 -0.96 -5.81 0.05
C ASP A 137 -1.29 -7.31 0.07
N MET A 138 -1.77 -7.88 -1.05
CA MET A 138 -2.09 -9.31 -1.19
C MET A 138 -1.12 -10.09 -2.09
N ASN A 139 -0.04 -9.45 -2.56
CA ASN A 139 0.96 -10.03 -3.45
C ASN A 139 2.36 -9.64 -3.00
N THR A 140 2.69 -9.91 -1.74
CA THR A 140 4.05 -9.81 -1.21
C THR A 140 4.58 -11.19 -0.81
N SER A 141 5.89 -11.30 -0.59
CA SER A 141 6.51 -12.48 0.04
C SER A 141 6.18 -12.60 1.55
N LEU A 142 5.33 -11.71 2.08
CA LEU A 142 4.88 -11.69 3.46
C LEU A 142 3.40 -12.09 3.62
N CYS A 143 2.72 -12.47 2.53
CA CYS A 143 1.32 -12.88 2.55
C CYS A 143 1.15 -14.31 3.05
N VAL A 144 0.36 -14.53 4.11
CA VAL A 144 0.09 -15.88 4.64
C VAL A 144 -1.05 -16.59 3.90
N TRP A 145 -1.09 -17.93 3.95
CA TRP A 145 -2.25 -18.70 3.48
C TRP A 145 -3.32 -18.81 4.56
N GLN A 146 -4.57 -18.42 4.25
CA GLN A 146 -5.70 -18.63 5.15
C GLN A 146 -6.29 -20.02 4.93
N THR A 147 -6.04 -20.94 5.86
CA THR A 147 -6.49 -22.34 5.74
C THR A 147 -8.01 -22.51 5.74
N HIS A 148 -8.74 -21.68 6.49
CA HIS A 148 -10.20 -21.75 6.57
C HIS A 148 -10.88 -21.36 5.25
N ALA A 149 -10.38 -20.31 4.58
CA ALA A 149 -10.94 -19.79 3.34
C ALA A 149 -10.21 -20.31 2.09
N ASN A 150 -9.06 -20.97 2.25
CA ASN A 150 -8.18 -21.44 1.18
C ASN A 150 -7.85 -20.32 0.17
N ILE A 151 -7.39 -19.18 0.69
CA ILE A 151 -6.98 -18.00 -0.08
C ILE A 151 -5.75 -17.33 0.54
N PRO A 152 -4.98 -16.54 -0.24
CA PRO A 152 -3.96 -15.65 0.32
C PRO A 152 -4.58 -14.60 1.25
N ALA A 153 -3.89 -14.30 2.35
CA ALA A 153 -4.20 -13.20 3.24
C ALA A 153 -3.45 -11.93 2.83
N HIS A 154 -3.98 -10.80 3.26
CA HIS A 154 -3.29 -9.51 3.18
C HIS A 154 -2.13 -9.43 4.19
N LEU A 155 -1.12 -8.62 3.86
CA LEU A 155 0.05 -8.33 4.69
C LEU A 155 -0.35 -7.62 5.98
N PHE A 156 -1.17 -6.57 5.88
CA PHE A 156 -1.49 -5.70 7.02
C PHE A 156 -2.63 -6.23 7.92
N GLY A 157 -2.61 -7.52 8.26
CA GLY A 157 -3.44 -8.05 9.36
C GLY A 157 -3.03 -7.47 10.73
N ARG A 158 -1.82 -6.90 10.80
CA ARG A 158 -1.30 -6.08 11.89
C ARG A 158 -0.72 -4.80 11.30
N LYS A 159 -0.59 -3.76 12.12
CA LYS A 159 0.03 -2.47 11.73
C LYS A 159 1.58 -2.58 11.71
N ALA A 160 2.11 -3.60 11.03
CA ALA A 160 3.53 -3.96 11.00
C ALA A 160 3.83 -4.90 9.81
N PHE A 161 5.12 -5.18 9.56
CA PHE A 161 5.59 -6.15 8.56
C PHE A 161 6.09 -7.45 9.24
N PRO A 162 5.20 -8.39 9.58
CA PRO A 162 5.63 -9.66 10.17
C PRO A 162 6.36 -10.51 9.13
N MET A 163 7.52 -11.04 9.49
CA MET A 163 8.19 -12.06 8.67
C MET A 163 7.41 -13.37 8.73
N VAL A 164 7.26 -14.02 7.58
CA VAL A 164 6.66 -15.35 7.44
C VAL A 164 7.65 -16.26 6.73
N MET A 165 7.57 -17.57 6.98
CA MET A 165 8.47 -18.53 6.36
C MET A 165 7.91 -19.15 5.10
N ASP A 166 6.59 -19.33 5.07
CA ASP A 166 5.84 -19.81 3.92
C ASP A 166 4.85 -18.71 3.55
N PHE A 167 4.89 -18.25 2.30
CA PHE A 167 3.98 -17.24 1.79
C PHE A 167 3.15 -17.79 0.64
N ALA A 168 1.98 -17.18 0.44
CA ALA A 168 1.08 -17.47 -0.65
C ALA A 168 1.20 -16.37 -1.71
N GLU A 169 1.35 -16.77 -2.96
CA GLU A 169 1.27 -15.86 -4.10
C GLU A 169 -0.13 -15.97 -4.73
N ALA A 170 -0.86 -14.86 -4.80
CA ALA A 170 -2.11 -14.80 -5.54
C ALA A 170 -1.83 -14.80 -7.05
N VAL A 171 -2.86 -15.02 -7.86
CA VAL A 171 -2.76 -14.86 -9.32
C VAL A 171 -3.38 -13.52 -9.69
N PRO A 172 -2.58 -12.46 -10.00
CA PRO A 172 -3.10 -11.12 -10.20
C PRO A 172 -4.12 -11.03 -11.34
N VAL A 173 -3.99 -11.86 -12.37
CA VAL A 173 -4.90 -11.91 -13.53
C VAL A 173 -5.97 -13.01 -13.44
N GLY A 174 -6.11 -13.65 -12.28
CA GLY A 174 -7.11 -14.70 -12.06
C GLY A 174 -8.50 -14.17 -11.68
N GLU A 175 -9.41 -15.09 -11.34
CA GLU A 175 -10.77 -14.78 -10.87
C GLU A 175 -10.94 -14.99 -9.35
N SER A 176 -9.84 -15.30 -8.67
CA SER A 176 -9.82 -15.62 -7.23
C SER A 176 -9.50 -14.39 -6.38
N SER A 177 -9.78 -14.46 -5.07
CA SER A 177 -9.28 -13.48 -4.10
C SER A 177 -7.78 -13.22 -4.27
N GLY A 178 -7.40 -11.94 -4.26
CA GLY A 178 -6.05 -11.47 -4.54
C GLY A 178 -5.78 -11.14 -6.00
N SER A 179 -6.78 -11.30 -6.89
CA SER A 179 -6.71 -10.88 -8.29
C SER A 179 -7.27 -9.49 -8.54
N LEU A 180 -6.83 -8.87 -9.64
CA LEU A 180 -7.28 -7.59 -10.16
C LEU A 180 -8.78 -7.59 -10.40
N VAL A 181 -9.32 -8.63 -11.05
CA VAL A 181 -10.76 -8.77 -11.34
C VAL A 181 -11.55 -8.74 -10.04
N SER A 182 -11.15 -9.54 -9.04
CA SER A 182 -11.85 -9.60 -7.75
C SER A 182 -11.80 -8.27 -6.98
N GLY A 183 -10.71 -7.51 -7.12
CA GLY A 183 -10.59 -6.18 -6.53
C GLY A 183 -11.44 -5.14 -7.27
N TRP A 184 -11.41 -5.18 -8.61
CA TRP A 184 -12.18 -4.30 -9.48
C TRP A 184 -13.67 -4.44 -9.23
N GLU A 185 -14.22 -5.66 -9.25
CA GLU A 185 -15.65 -5.92 -9.01
C GLU A 185 -16.12 -5.37 -7.65
N ARG A 186 -15.29 -5.47 -6.61
CA ARG A 186 -15.62 -4.92 -5.29
C ARG A 186 -15.63 -3.41 -5.30
N SER A 187 -14.64 -2.77 -5.89
CA SER A 187 -14.54 -1.32 -5.99
C SER A 187 -15.67 -0.74 -6.85
N GLU A 188 -15.93 -1.34 -8.01
CA GLU A 188 -17.00 -0.95 -8.93
C GLU A 188 -18.37 -1.07 -8.25
N ARG A 189 -18.64 -2.18 -7.56
CA ARG A 189 -19.88 -2.34 -6.80
C ARG A 189 -20.05 -1.23 -5.77
N ILE A 190 -19.01 -0.92 -4.99
CA ILE A 190 -19.08 0.14 -3.97
C ILE A 190 -19.38 1.49 -4.63
N LEU A 191 -18.66 1.86 -5.69
CA LEU A 191 -18.87 3.12 -6.40
C LEU A 191 -20.26 3.21 -7.02
N ARG A 192 -20.77 2.10 -7.56
CA ARG A 192 -22.12 1.99 -8.10
C ARG A 192 -23.17 2.21 -7.00
N GLU A 193 -23.06 1.56 -5.85
CA GLU A 193 -23.98 1.78 -4.73
C GLU A 193 -23.95 3.25 -4.27
N TYR A 194 -22.76 3.85 -4.13
CA TYR A 194 -22.63 5.27 -3.78
C TYR A 194 -23.25 6.21 -4.83
N SER A 195 -23.24 5.83 -6.12
CA SER A 195 -23.83 6.65 -7.18
C SER A 195 -25.36 6.78 -7.12
N TYR A 196 -26.02 5.84 -6.43
CA TYR A 196 -27.48 5.86 -6.22
C TYR A 196 -27.89 6.55 -4.92
N LEU A 197 -26.94 6.85 -4.03
CA LEU A 197 -27.23 7.52 -2.77
C LEU A 197 -27.41 9.02 -3.00
N GLU A 198 -28.56 9.55 -2.60
CA GLU A 198 -28.76 11.00 -2.44
C GLU A 198 -28.02 11.46 -1.18
N LEU A 199 -26.70 11.64 -1.29
CA LEU A 199 -25.88 12.16 -0.21
C LEU A 199 -26.15 13.67 -0.07
N ALA A 200 -26.31 14.11 1.18
CA ALA A 200 -26.29 15.54 1.49
C ALA A 200 -24.96 16.14 1.02
N SER A 201 -25.01 17.37 0.49
CA SER A 201 -23.80 18.06 0.05
C SER A 201 -22.87 18.30 1.24
N GLY A 202 -21.59 17.99 1.05
CA GLY A 202 -20.53 18.18 2.02
C GLY A 202 -19.25 18.65 1.34
N THR A 203 -18.37 19.31 2.08
CA THR A 203 -17.05 19.71 1.59
C THR A 203 -15.99 18.93 2.35
N SER A 204 -15.04 18.36 1.63
CA SER A 204 -13.84 17.72 2.18
C SER A 204 -12.60 18.45 1.67
N GLY A 205 -11.52 18.41 2.45
CA GLY A 205 -10.27 19.06 2.10
C GLY A 205 -9.09 18.42 2.81
N LEU A 206 -7.91 18.55 2.22
CA LEU A 206 -6.64 18.15 2.82
C LEU A 206 -6.01 19.37 3.49
N ALA A 207 -5.69 19.26 4.78
CA ALA A 207 -4.99 20.30 5.54
C ALA A 207 -4.14 19.68 6.65
N ASP A 208 -3.07 20.36 7.04
CA ASP A 208 -2.37 20.08 8.29
C ASP A 208 -3.29 20.51 9.45
N ALA A 209 -3.51 19.61 10.41
CA ALA A 209 -4.35 19.88 11.57
C ALA A 209 -3.82 21.04 12.44
N THR A 210 -2.53 21.37 12.32
CA THR A 210 -1.89 22.51 12.99
C THR A 210 -2.05 23.85 12.24
N SER A 211 -2.66 23.84 11.04
CA SER A 211 -2.92 25.04 10.25
C SER A 211 -4.10 24.81 9.30
N VAL A 212 -5.32 24.91 9.82
CA VAL A 212 -6.55 24.64 9.05
C VAL A 212 -6.97 25.90 8.26
N PRO A 213 -7.15 25.83 6.92
CA PRO A 213 -7.43 26.98 6.07
C PRO A 213 -8.91 27.41 6.12
N LEU A 214 -9.46 27.53 7.33
CA LEU A 214 -10.85 27.86 7.59
C LEU A 214 -10.97 29.03 8.56
N PRO A 215 -12.04 29.83 8.46
CA PRO A 215 -12.23 30.98 9.33
C PRO A 215 -12.42 30.55 10.79
N ASN A 216 -12.29 31.52 11.70
CA ASN A 216 -12.56 31.27 13.12
C ASN A 216 -14.04 30.92 13.31
N THR A 217 -14.36 30.05 14.26
CA THR A 217 -15.74 29.68 14.64
C THR A 217 -16.60 29.16 13.46
N ALA A 218 -15.96 28.51 12.50
CA ALA A 218 -16.59 27.94 11.30
C ALA A 218 -17.51 26.73 11.58
N PHE A 219 -17.30 26.00 12.68
CA PHE A 219 -18.00 24.74 12.96
C PHE A 219 -18.68 24.73 14.32
N ASP A 220 -19.82 24.04 14.39
CA ASP A 220 -20.56 23.77 15.62
C ASP A 220 -19.97 22.62 16.45
N ILE A 221 -19.29 21.66 15.81
CA ILE A 221 -18.74 20.48 16.47
C ILE A 221 -17.38 20.17 15.86
N PHE A 222 -16.41 19.90 16.72
CA PHE A 222 -15.14 19.30 16.34
C PHE A 222 -15.03 17.86 16.86
N PHE A 223 -14.73 16.93 15.96
CA PHE A 223 -14.57 15.51 16.27
C PHE A 223 -13.26 14.99 15.67
N THR A 224 -12.56 14.15 16.43
CA THR A 224 -11.22 13.70 16.08
C THR A 224 -10.87 12.38 16.78
N ASP A 225 -9.99 11.59 16.16
CA ASP A 225 -9.32 10.44 16.74
C ASP A 225 -7.80 10.60 16.49
N PRO A 226 -7.07 11.26 17.40
CA PRO A 226 -5.69 11.66 17.14
C PRO A 226 -4.73 10.47 17.18
N PRO A 227 -3.53 10.58 16.58
CA PRO A 227 -2.50 9.55 16.71
C PRO A 227 -2.11 9.29 18.18
N TYR A 228 -2.15 8.02 18.58
CA TYR A 228 -1.81 7.57 19.94
C TYR A 228 -0.33 7.22 20.06
N TYR A 229 0.51 8.23 20.26
CA TYR A 229 1.91 8.08 20.66
C TYR A 229 2.72 7.11 19.77
N ASP A 230 3.14 5.93 20.28
CA ASP A 230 3.92 4.90 19.56
C ASP A 230 3.05 3.76 19.00
N SER A 231 1.74 3.98 18.84
CA SER A 231 0.83 2.92 18.42
C SER A 231 0.99 2.55 16.94
N VAL A 232 1.18 3.53 16.06
CA VAL A 232 1.19 3.35 14.61
C VAL A 232 2.16 4.34 13.96
N PRO A 233 3.18 3.88 13.22
CA PRO A 233 4.02 4.77 12.41
C PRO A 233 3.39 4.93 11.01
N TYR A 234 2.45 5.85 10.88
CA TYR A 234 1.63 6.00 9.67
C TYR A 234 2.47 6.30 8.43
N ALA A 235 3.42 7.21 8.51
CA ALA A 235 4.26 7.59 7.38
C ALA A 235 5.14 6.41 6.92
N ASP A 236 5.80 5.72 7.85
CA ASP A 236 6.67 4.58 7.52
C ASP A 236 5.87 3.38 6.96
N LEU A 237 4.63 3.14 7.43
CA LEU A 237 3.75 2.11 6.86
C LEU A 237 3.21 2.52 5.49
N SER A 238 2.88 3.81 5.32
CA SER A 238 2.33 4.34 4.07
C SER A 238 3.34 4.30 2.93
N ASP A 239 4.65 4.33 3.23
CA ASP A 239 5.70 4.20 2.22
C ASP A 239 5.56 2.94 1.36
N PHE A 240 5.10 1.82 1.94
CA PHE A 240 4.82 0.60 1.19
C PHE A 240 3.87 0.84 0.02
N PHE A 241 2.84 1.67 0.22
CA PHE A 241 1.88 2.02 -0.81
C PHE A 241 2.36 3.17 -1.68
N TYR A 242 2.94 4.19 -1.04
CA TYR A 242 3.41 5.41 -1.67
C TYR A 242 4.37 5.13 -2.82
N VAL A 243 5.29 4.16 -2.66
CA VAL A 243 6.24 3.82 -3.73
C VAL A 243 5.56 3.26 -4.98
N TRP A 244 4.43 2.57 -4.88
CA TRP A 244 3.66 2.15 -6.05
C TRP A 244 2.83 3.30 -6.60
N MET A 245 2.16 4.05 -5.71
CA MET A 245 1.32 5.18 -6.09
C MET A 245 2.10 6.27 -6.82
N LYS A 246 3.32 6.61 -6.36
CA LYS A 246 4.14 7.65 -6.99
C LYS A 246 4.46 7.32 -8.43
N ARG A 247 4.68 6.05 -8.74
CA ARG A 247 4.98 5.61 -10.11
C ARG A 247 3.79 5.89 -11.01
N ILE A 248 2.56 5.68 -10.56
CA ILE A 248 1.36 5.94 -11.36
C ILE A 248 1.00 7.44 -11.37
N LEU A 249 1.05 8.11 -10.22
CA LEU A 249 0.37 9.39 -9.98
C LEU A 249 1.31 10.61 -10.00
N LYS A 250 2.64 10.43 -9.97
CA LYS A 250 3.58 11.56 -10.02
C LYS A 250 3.40 12.48 -11.25
N PRO A 251 3.11 11.97 -12.48
CA PRO A 251 2.89 12.84 -13.62
C PRO A 251 1.67 13.78 -13.48
N ILE A 252 0.63 13.33 -12.75
CA ILE A 252 -0.63 14.07 -12.58
C ILE A 252 -0.70 14.88 -11.27
N SER A 253 0.03 14.45 -10.24
CA SER A 253 0.06 15.09 -8.93
C SER A 253 1.50 15.12 -8.37
N PRO A 254 2.40 15.90 -9.00
CA PRO A 254 3.79 15.97 -8.58
C PRO A 254 3.95 16.57 -7.17
N ASN A 255 3.00 17.39 -6.71
CA ASN A 255 3.04 17.96 -5.37
C ASN A 255 2.83 16.89 -4.27
N MET A 256 2.01 15.87 -4.52
CA MET A 256 1.76 14.80 -3.55
C MET A 256 2.76 13.64 -3.69
N PHE A 257 3.24 13.37 -4.90
CA PHE A 257 4.06 12.19 -5.22
C PHE A 257 5.48 12.53 -5.73
N GLY A 258 5.93 13.75 -5.48
CA GLY A 258 7.21 14.27 -5.97
C GLY A 258 8.42 13.79 -5.17
N SER A 259 8.25 13.55 -3.87
CA SER A 259 9.31 13.09 -2.97
C SER A 259 9.57 11.59 -3.12
N ASP A 260 10.73 11.14 -2.63
CA ASP A 260 11.09 9.73 -2.68
C ASP A 260 10.20 8.86 -1.80
N LEU A 261 9.91 9.34 -0.59
CA LEU A 261 9.06 8.71 0.42
C LEU A 261 8.06 9.75 0.97
N THR A 262 7.09 9.30 1.78
CA THR A 262 6.15 10.20 2.48
C THR A 262 6.89 11.16 3.42
N ASP A 263 6.26 12.27 3.78
CA ASP A 263 6.81 13.21 4.77
C ASP A 263 6.59 12.70 6.20
N LYS A 264 7.67 12.68 6.99
CA LYS A 264 7.68 12.22 8.40
C LYS A 264 7.75 13.39 9.38
N SER A 265 8.07 14.60 8.90
CA SER A 265 8.42 15.74 9.74
C SER A 265 7.20 16.31 10.48
N HIS A 266 6.03 16.24 9.85
CA HIS A 266 4.75 16.69 10.40
C HIS A 266 3.96 15.57 11.12
N GLU A 267 4.52 14.37 11.24
CA GLU A 267 3.83 13.25 11.88
C GLU A 267 3.77 13.41 13.42
N ALA A 268 2.56 13.43 13.99
CA ALA A 268 2.32 13.46 15.43
C ALA A 268 2.46 12.07 16.08
N THR A 269 3.62 11.44 15.98
CA THR A 269 3.93 10.12 16.57
C THR A 269 5.23 10.16 17.38
N VAL A 270 5.40 9.17 18.26
CA VAL A 270 6.64 8.92 18.99
C VAL A 270 7.19 7.56 18.58
N ASN A 271 8.19 7.56 17.71
CA ASN A 271 8.77 6.34 17.16
C ASN A 271 9.68 5.63 18.18
N HIS A 272 10.29 6.41 19.08
CA HIS A 272 11.19 5.98 20.13
C HIS A 272 10.62 6.44 21.49
N PRO A 273 9.94 5.56 22.24
CA PRO A 273 9.28 5.94 23.49
C PRO A 273 10.21 6.57 24.54
N ASN A 274 11.52 6.29 24.47
CA ASN A 274 12.53 6.84 25.38
C ASN A 274 13.11 8.19 24.90
N SER A 275 12.75 8.66 23.71
CA SER A 275 13.24 9.93 23.15
C SER A 275 12.42 11.10 23.68
N GLU A 276 13.01 11.89 24.57
CA GLU A 276 12.35 13.07 25.12
C GLU A 276 12.09 14.14 24.05
N VAL A 277 12.94 14.20 23.02
CA VAL A 277 12.77 15.09 21.87
C VAL A 277 11.48 14.76 21.11
N GLU A 278 11.21 13.47 20.86
CA GLU A 278 10.01 13.06 20.15
C GLU A 278 8.73 13.27 20.97
N LYS A 279 8.79 13.04 22.29
CA LYS A 279 7.68 13.34 23.21
C LYS A 279 7.31 14.82 23.21
N ASN A 280 8.32 15.67 23.26
CA ASN A 280 8.12 17.12 23.23
C ASN A 280 7.54 17.55 21.89
N ARG A 281 8.07 17.04 20.76
CA ARG A 281 7.51 17.30 19.43
C ARG A 281 6.06 16.84 19.31
N TYR A 282 5.75 15.63 19.76
CA TYR A 282 4.38 15.08 19.78
C TYR A 282 3.42 16.00 20.55
N THR A 283 3.81 16.40 21.76
CA THR A 283 3.00 17.28 22.62
C THR A 283 2.81 18.66 21.99
N GLN A 284 3.85 19.21 21.34
CA GLN A 284 3.78 20.50 20.64
C GLN A 284 2.83 20.46 19.45
N ILE A 285 2.92 19.44 18.59
CA ILE A 285 2.04 19.28 17.42
C ILE A 285 0.59 19.13 17.88
N LEU A 286 0.30 18.27 18.86
CA LEU A 286 -1.07 18.12 19.35
C LEU A 286 -1.60 19.39 20.01
N LYS A 287 -0.76 20.12 20.76
CA LYS A 287 -1.17 21.41 21.34
C LYS A 287 -1.53 22.42 20.25
N GLN A 288 -0.76 22.48 19.16
CA GLN A 288 -1.07 23.35 18.01
C GLN A 288 -2.37 22.92 17.35
N ALA A 289 -2.54 21.62 17.09
CA ALA A 289 -3.77 21.09 16.50
C ALA A 289 -5.01 21.37 17.37
N TRP A 290 -4.93 21.26 18.70
CA TRP A 290 -6.02 21.63 19.60
C TRP A 290 -6.27 23.14 19.68
N THR A 291 -5.23 23.95 19.52
CA THR A 291 -5.39 25.40 19.43
C THR A 291 -6.14 25.77 18.15
N GLU A 292 -5.80 25.15 17.03
CA GLU A 292 -6.50 25.33 15.76
C GLU A 292 -7.92 24.80 15.80
N ALA A 293 -8.14 23.62 16.38
CA ALA A 293 -9.49 23.07 16.60
C ALA A 293 -10.35 24.06 17.39
N LYS A 294 -9.84 24.60 18.50
CA LYS A 294 -10.54 25.62 19.27
C LYS A 294 -10.80 26.90 18.46
N ARG A 295 -9.85 27.32 17.61
CA ARG A 295 -10.00 28.52 16.77
C ARG A 295 -11.15 28.37 15.77
N ILE A 296 -11.29 27.20 15.14
CA ILE A 296 -12.29 26.95 14.10
C ILE A 296 -13.66 26.51 14.65
N THR A 297 -13.77 26.11 15.92
CA THR A 297 -15.04 25.75 16.56
C THR A 297 -15.66 26.96 17.23
N LYS A 298 -17.00 27.07 17.21
CA LYS A 298 -17.75 28.10 17.93
C LYS A 298 -17.52 27.99 19.44
N ASN A 299 -17.75 29.09 20.17
CA ASN A 299 -17.52 29.14 21.62
C ASN A 299 -18.51 28.25 22.41
N ASP A 300 -19.68 27.98 21.82
CA ASP A 300 -20.75 27.11 22.34
C ASP A 300 -20.74 25.70 21.71
N GLY A 301 -19.72 25.40 20.90
CA GLY A 301 -19.49 24.10 20.26
C GLY A 301 -18.42 23.24 20.92
#